data_AF-A0A1M5MXL4-F1
#
_entry.id   AF-A0A1M5MXL4-F1
#
_cell.length_a   1.000
_cell.length_b   1.000
_cell.length_c   1.000
_cell.angle_alpha   90.00
_cell.angle_beta   90.00
_cell.angle_gamma   90.00
#
_symmetry.space_group_name_H-M   'P 1'
#
loop_
_entity.id
_entity.type
_entity.pdbx_description
1 polymer ?
#
loop_
_entity_poly.entity_id
_entity_poly.type
_entity_poly.pdbx_seq_one_letter_code
_entity_poly.pdbx_strand_id
1 'polypeptide(L)'
;MELIYNVALEVEINSGESSLLHKYISLHPEHRKHIASGQFAEYYNDREDAEGLQFTLTKEVLDICVAVLEDQEFGDPVENEDKKRLIDKFYSWSKIIYNEEDHLEELKMEYDCFKLKNIVSEDDYFNLKRYLSVKTYGTDFIPPLSTVNRSVFEKIRKYFSLRRIN
;
A
#
# COMPACT_ATOMS: atom_id res chain seq x y z
N MET A 1 -9.75 -17.17 -8.12
CA MET A 1 -9.69 -15.70 -8.22
C MET A 1 -8.93 -15.22 -7.01
N GLU A 2 -7.76 -14.61 -7.19
CA GLU A 2 -6.93 -14.11 -6.10
C GLU A 2 -7.60 -12.85 -5.52
N LEU A 3 -7.76 -12.77 -4.20
CA LEU A 3 -8.23 -11.54 -3.54
C LEU A 3 -7.07 -10.56 -3.54
N ILE A 4 -7.16 -9.53 -4.38
CA ILE A 4 -6.26 -8.39 -4.33
C ILE A 4 -6.72 -7.52 -3.16
N TYR A 5 -5.94 -7.49 -2.09
CA TYR A 5 -6.15 -6.52 -1.02
C TYR A 5 -5.68 -5.16 -1.55
N ASN A 6 -6.59 -4.19 -1.55
CA ASN A 6 -6.26 -2.81 -1.87
C ASN A 6 -6.10 -2.05 -0.55
N VAL A 7 -4.87 -1.66 -0.21
CA VAL A 7 -4.60 -0.84 0.97
C VAL A 7 -4.83 0.62 0.58
N ALA A 8 -5.73 1.28 1.29
CA ALA A 8 -6.02 2.69 1.11
C ALA A 8 -6.19 3.38 2.46
N LEU A 9 -5.85 4.66 2.52
CA LEU A 9 -5.90 5.47 3.73
C LEU A 9 -6.84 6.66 3.51
N GLU A 10 -7.83 6.83 4.36
CA GLU A 10 -8.64 8.05 4.39
C GLU A 10 -7.89 9.13 5.16
N VAL A 11 -7.66 10.28 4.51
CA VAL A 11 -6.94 11.40 5.12
C VAL A 11 -7.65 12.72 4.89
N GLU A 12 -7.26 13.71 5.69
CA GLU A 12 -7.69 15.09 5.54
C GLU A 12 -6.47 16.01 5.43
N ILE A 13 -6.49 16.92 4.45
CA ILE A 13 -5.59 18.07 4.35
C ILE A 13 -6.40 19.36 4.48
N ASN A 14 -5.79 20.44 4.97
CA ASN A 14 -6.52 21.70 5.09
C ASN A 14 -6.75 22.38 3.72
N SER A 15 -7.61 23.40 3.70
CA SER A 15 -7.94 24.16 2.48
C SER A 15 -6.70 24.78 1.78
N GLY A 16 -5.72 25.27 2.55
CA GLY A 16 -4.47 25.81 2.03
C GLY A 16 -3.59 24.77 1.33
N GLU A 17 -3.33 23.66 2.01
CA GLU A 17 -2.59 22.49 1.50
C GLU A 17 -3.23 21.94 0.23
N SER A 18 -4.56 21.90 0.22
CA SER A 18 -5.27 21.37 -0.93
C SER A 18 -5.29 22.34 -2.12
N SER A 19 -5.36 23.65 -1.86
CA SER A 19 -5.21 24.68 -2.90
C SER A 19 -3.81 24.63 -3.51
N LEU A 20 -2.79 24.43 -2.66
CA LEU A 20 -1.42 24.20 -3.08
C LEU A 20 -1.32 22.96 -3.97
N LEU A 21 -1.82 21.82 -3.50
CA LEU A 21 -1.81 20.57 -4.27
C LEU A 21 -2.52 20.72 -5.62
N HIS A 22 -3.69 21.34 -5.65
CA HIS A 22 -4.42 21.62 -6.89
C HIS A 22 -3.59 22.45 -7.86
N LYS A 23 -2.95 23.52 -7.38
CA LYS A 23 -2.07 24.38 -8.18
C LYS A 23 -0.96 23.55 -8.83
N TYR A 24 -0.24 22.75 -8.06
CA TYR A 24 0.88 21.93 -8.57
C TYR A 24 0.43 20.86 -9.57
N ILE A 25 -0.68 20.16 -9.29
CA ILE A 25 -1.23 19.18 -10.24
C ILE A 25 -1.65 19.88 -11.54
N SER A 26 -2.31 21.04 -11.45
CA SER A 26 -2.83 21.75 -12.63
C SER A 26 -1.74 22.24 -13.59
N LEU A 27 -0.56 22.53 -13.04
CA LEU A 27 0.61 22.98 -13.79
C LEU A 27 1.49 21.82 -14.26
N HIS A 28 1.27 20.59 -13.76
CA HIS A 28 2.09 19.44 -14.13
C HIS A 28 1.76 18.91 -15.54
N PRO A 29 2.74 18.82 -16.45
CA PRO A 29 2.49 18.45 -17.85
C PRO A 29 1.87 17.06 -18.01
N GLU A 30 2.29 16.11 -17.17
CA GLU A 30 1.85 14.71 -17.25
C GLU A 30 0.63 14.41 -16.38
N HIS A 31 0.43 15.17 -15.30
CA HIS A 31 -0.50 14.84 -14.23
C HIS A 31 -1.73 15.76 -14.15
N ARG A 32 -1.75 16.89 -14.87
CA ARG A 32 -2.93 17.77 -14.94
C ARG A 32 -4.23 17.08 -15.35
N LYS A 33 -4.13 15.98 -16.11
CA LYS A 33 -5.29 15.16 -16.52
C LYS A 33 -6.06 14.60 -15.32
N HIS A 34 -5.39 14.39 -14.19
CA HIS A 34 -5.98 13.78 -12.99
C HIS A 34 -6.97 14.71 -12.26
N ILE A 35 -6.91 16.02 -12.52
CA ILE A 35 -7.93 16.99 -12.07
C ILE A 35 -9.24 16.75 -12.81
N ALA A 36 -9.19 16.47 -14.11
CA ALA A 36 -10.39 16.29 -14.93
C ALA A 36 -10.91 14.85 -14.92
N SER A 37 -10.07 13.85 -14.67
CA SER A 37 -10.41 12.43 -14.82
C SER A 37 -11.05 11.78 -13.58
N GLY A 38 -11.73 12.55 -12.72
CA GLY A 38 -12.44 12.01 -11.55
C GLY A 38 -11.56 11.69 -10.33
N GLN A 39 -10.28 11.33 -10.52
CA GLN A 39 -9.35 11.02 -9.42
C GLN A 39 -9.21 12.17 -8.41
N PHE A 40 -9.27 13.42 -8.90
CA PHE A 40 -9.36 14.60 -8.04
C PHE A 40 -10.57 15.51 -8.32
N ALA A 41 -11.40 15.18 -9.32
CA ALA A 41 -12.45 16.09 -9.80
C ALA A 41 -13.56 16.31 -8.77
N GLU A 42 -14.02 15.25 -8.10
CA GLU A 42 -15.07 15.34 -7.07
C GLU A 42 -14.58 16.15 -5.86
N TYR A 43 -13.33 15.94 -5.47
CA TYR A 43 -12.68 16.61 -4.35
C TYR A 43 -12.52 18.12 -4.53
N TYR A 44 -12.31 18.60 -5.76
CA TYR A 44 -12.09 20.02 -6.03
C TYR A 44 -13.36 20.80 -6.41
N ASN A 45 -14.40 20.13 -6.92
CA ASN A 45 -15.63 20.79 -7.37
C ASN A 45 -16.59 21.15 -6.21
N ASP A 46 -16.53 20.47 -5.07
CA ASP A 46 -17.47 20.65 -3.93
C ASP A 46 -17.04 21.75 -2.92
N ARG A 47 -16.26 22.74 -3.36
CA ARG A 47 -15.39 23.54 -2.47
C ARG A 47 -15.76 24.99 -2.18
N GLU A 48 -17.00 25.38 -2.37
CA GLU A 48 -17.37 26.76 -1.99
C GLU A 48 -17.32 27.01 -0.47
N ASP A 49 -17.40 25.98 0.40
CA ASP A 49 -17.49 26.16 1.87
C ASP A 49 -16.73 25.15 2.78
N ALA A 50 -15.86 24.27 2.27
CA ALA A 50 -15.24 23.20 3.08
C ALA A 50 -13.89 23.60 3.74
N GLU A 51 -13.73 23.34 5.05
CA GLU A 51 -12.50 23.62 5.83
C GLU A 51 -11.26 22.80 5.37
N GLY A 52 -11.46 21.72 4.61
CA GLY A 52 -10.42 20.78 4.21
C GLY A 52 -10.71 19.97 2.93
N LEU A 53 -9.80 19.07 2.58
CA LEU A 53 -10.00 18.02 1.59
C LEU A 53 -9.94 16.68 2.29
N GLN A 54 -11.05 15.97 2.31
CA GLN A 54 -11.04 14.55 2.65
C GLN A 54 -10.89 13.75 1.36
N PHE A 55 -9.90 12.87 1.29
CA PHE A 55 -9.73 11.99 0.14
C PHE A 55 -9.05 10.68 0.50
N THR A 56 -9.29 9.67 -0.32
CA THR A 56 -8.74 8.33 -0.13
C THR A 56 -7.39 8.23 -0.84
N LEU A 57 -6.32 8.08 -0.06
CA LEU A 57 -4.98 7.81 -0.56
C LEU A 57 -4.83 6.34 -0.90
N THR A 58 -4.71 6.07 -2.20
CA THR A 58 -4.11 4.85 -2.71
C THR A 58 -2.64 5.11 -3.04
N LYS A 59 -1.87 4.06 -3.30
CA LYS A 59 -0.49 4.18 -3.78
C LYS A 59 -0.38 5.05 -5.05
N GLU A 60 -1.30 4.87 -5.99
CA GLU A 60 -1.34 5.68 -7.22
C GLU A 60 -1.57 7.17 -6.94
N VAL A 61 -2.52 7.49 -6.05
CA VAL A 61 -2.80 8.88 -5.67
C VAL A 61 -1.60 9.50 -4.96
N LEU A 62 -0.95 8.75 -4.07
CA LEU A 62 0.28 9.18 -3.39
C LEU A 62 1.41 9.47 -4.38
N ASP A 63 1.67 8.55 -5.32
CA ASP A 63 2.74 8.69 -6.30
C ASP A 63 2.54 9.97 -7.15
N ILE A 64 1.29 10.24 -7.57
CA ILE A 64 0.95 11.48 -8.28
C ILE A 64 1.20 12.70 -7.39
N CYS A 65 0.69 12.70 -6.15
CA CYS A 65 0.82 13.83 -5.23
C CYS A 65 2.29 14.16 -4.90
N VAL A 66 3.13 13.15 -4.70
CA VAL A 66 4.55 13.34 -4.43
C VAL A 66 5.26 13.85 -5.69
N ALA A 67 5.04 13.21 -6.85
CA ALA A 67 5.68 13.60 -8.10
C ALA A 67 5.40 15.06 -8.48
N VAL A 68 4.13 15.49 -8.43
CA VAL A 68 3.78 16.87 -8.80
C VAL A 68 4.39 17.90 -7.86
N LEU A 69 4.51 17.58 -6.57
CA LEU A 69 5.10 18.48 -5.60
C LEU A 69 6.62 18.53 -5.79
N GLU A 70 7.29 17.40 -5.97
CA GLU A 70 8.76 17.34 -6.10
C GLU A 70 9.28 17.95 -7.41
N ASP A 71 8.60 17.69 -8.54
CA ASP A 71 9.07 18.07 -9.88
C ASP A 71 9.02 19.59 -10.16
N GLN A 72 8.37 20.38 -9.30
CA GLN A 72 8.17 21.82 -9.49
C GLN A 72 8.71 22.62 -8.30
N GLU A 73 9.49 23.66 -8.56
CA GLU A 73 9.86 24.66 -7.56
C GLU A 73 9.30 26.03 -7.95
N PHE A 74 8.67 26.73 -7.00
CA PHE A 74 8.30 28.13 -7.18
C PHE A 74 9.31 29.02 -6.47
N GLY A 75 9.55 30.22 -7.00
CA GLY A 75 10.52 31.17 -6.45
C GLY A 75 10.10 31.84 -5.12
N ASP A 76 9.01 31.39 -4.49
CA ASP A 76 8.52 31.91 -3.22
C ASP A 76 8.99 31.05 -2.03
N PRO A 77 9.80 31.60 -1.10
CA PRO A 77 10.27 30.88 0.07
C PRO A 77 9.15 30.33 0.97
N VAL A 78 8.04 31.06 1.11
CA VAL A 78 6.93 30.64 1.99
C VAL A 78 6.19 29.45 1.40
N GLU A 79 5.90 29.54 0.10
CA GLU A 79 5.25 28.44 -0.64
C GLU A 79 6.11 27.17 -0.62
N ASN A 80 7.45 27.30 -0.69
CA ASN A 80 8.36 26.17 -0.61
C ASN A 80 8.38 25.51 0.78
N GLU A 81 8.22 26.28 1.86
CA GLU A 81 8.07 25.70 3.21
C GLU A 81 6.77 24.92 3.35
N ASP A 82 5.65 25.46 2.86
CA ASP A 82 4.36 24.80 2.90
C ASP A 82 4.32 23.54 2.02
N LYS A 83 4.92 23.60 0.82
CA LYS A 83 5.16 22.43 -0.04
C LYS A 83 5.92 21.35 0.71
N LYS A 84 7.02 21.72 1.39
CA LYS A 84 7.85 20.75 2.11
C LYS A 84 7.07 20.07 3.23
N ARG A 85 6.28 20.82 4.00
CA ARG A 85 5.40 20.25 5.05
C ARG A 85 4.38 19.27 4.46
N LEU A 86 3.82 19.60 3.30
CA LEU A 86 2.85 18.74 2.62
C LEU A 86 3.50 17.46 2.08
N ILE A 87 4.72 17.54 1.52
CA ILE A 87 5.51 16.37 1.11
C ILE A 87 5.80 15.47 2.31
N ASP A 88 6.25 16.04 3.43
CA ASP A 88 6.56 15.29 4.64
C ASP A 88 5.31 14.53 5.16
N LYS A 89 4.11 15.13 5.06
CA LYS A 89 2.84 14.45 5.34
C LYS A 89 2.60 13.27 4.40
N PHE A 90 2.74 13.47 3.09
CA PHE A 90 2.57 12.39 2.11
C PHE A 90 3.55 11.24 2.34
N TYR A 91 4.80 11.52 2.69
CA TYR A 91 5.77 10.49 3.08
C TYR A 91 5.39 9.76 4.37
N SER A 92 4.83 10.46 5.35
CA SER A 92 4.34 9.81 6.57
C SER A 92 3.18 8.84 6.28
N TRP A 93 2.27 9.22 5.39
CA TRP A 93 1.14 8.39 4.98
C TRP A 93 1.54 7.24 4.08
N SER A 94 2.50 7.45 3.17
CA SER A 94 3.01 6.37 2.33
C SER A 94 3.63 5.27 3.18
N LYS A 95 4.38 5.63 4.22
CA LYS A 95 4.93 4.65 5.19
C LYS A 95 3.84 3.81 5.86
N ILE A 96 2.68 4.39 6.17
CA ILE A 96 1.56 3.63 6.75
C ILE A 96 1.04 2.59 5.75
N ILE A 97 0.82 3.01 4.50
CA ILE A 97 0.35 2.11 3.44
C ILE A 97 1.37 0.99 3.20
N TYR A 98 2.66 1.33 3.06
CA TYR A 98 3.73 0.35 2.85
C TYR A 98 3.85 -0.65 4.00
N ASN A 99 3.78 -0.19 5.26
CA ASN A 99 3.82 -1.10 6.40
C ASN A 99 2.64 -2.07 6.39
N GLU A 100 1.45 -1.61 5.99
CA GLU A 100 0.27 -2.47 5.92
C GLU A 100 0.35 -3.47 4.76
N GLU A 101 0.87 -3.04 3.60
CA GLU A 101 1.19 -3.93 2.48
C GLU A 101 2.19 -5.02 2.90
N ASP A 102 3.25 -4.63 3.62
CA ASP A 102 4.27 -5.56 4.13
C ASP A 102 3.66 -6.57 5.11
N HIS A 103 2.82 -6.12 6.06
CA HIS A 103 2.12 -7.02 6.97
C HIS A 103 1.20 -8.00 6.23
N LEU A 104 0.47 -7.55 5.21
CA LEU A 104 -0.38 -8.42 4.40
C LEU A 104 0.43 -9.48 3.65
N GLU A 105 1.59 -9.11 3.13
CA GLU A 105 2.51 -10.05 2.47
C GLU A 105 3.07 -11.07 3.47
N GLU A 106 3.44 -10.66 4.69
CA GLU A 106 3.84 -11.59 5.75
C GLU A 106 2.74 -12.61 6.08
N LEU A 107 1.50 -12.16 6.19
CA LEU A 107 0.35 -13.04 6.44
C LEU A 107 0.11 -14.01 5.27
N LYS A 108 0.30 -13.54 4.03
CA LYS A 108 0.20 -14.38 2.83
C LYS A 108 1.30 -15.45 2.81
N MET A 109 2.54 -15.06 3.11
CA MET A 109 3.68 -15.98 3.22
C MET A 109 3.45 -17.04 4.31
N GLU A 110 2.90 -16.66 5.46
CA GLU A 110 2.54 -17.61 6.52
C GLU A 110 1.43 -18.57 6.06
N TYR A 111 0.41 -18.06 5.37
CA TYR A 111 -0.66 -18.89 4.82
C TYR A 111 -0.16 -19.89 3.78
N ASP A 112 0.76 -19.49 2.90
CA ASP A 112 1.39 -20.39 1.95
C ASP A 112 2.25 -21.46 2.65
N CYS A 113 2.83 -21.16 3.81
CA CYS A 113 3.46 -22.19 4.64
C CYS A 113 2.45 -23.23 5.17
N PHE A 114 1.18 -22.86 5.41
CA PHE A 114 0.14 -23.83 5.78
C PHE A 114 -0.20 -24.78 4.62
N LYS A 115 -0.19 -24.30 3.37
CA LYS A 115 -0.33 -25.16 2.18
C LYS A 115 0.80 -26.17 2.09
N LEU A 116 2.04 -25.72 2.23
CA LEU A 116 3.23 -26.60 2.21
C LEU A 116 3.23 -27.67 3.30
N LYS A 117 2.48 -27.44 4.39
CA LYS A 117 2.31 -28.38 5.51
C LYS A 117 1.07 -29.27 5.34
N ASN A 118 0.33 -29.15 4.24
CA ASN A 118 -0.96 -29.82 4.00
C ASN A 118 -2.02 -29.52 5.07
N ILE A 119 -1.93 -28.35 5.73
CA ILE A 119 -2.94 -27.88 6.70
C ILE A 119 -4.14 -27.30 5.94
N VAL A 120 -3.89 -26.69 4.78
CA VAL A 120 -4.89 -26.21 3.82
C VAL A 120 -4.56 -26.75 2.43
N SER A 121 -5.55 -26.80 1.54
CA SER A 121 -5.36 -27.29 0.17
C SER A 121 -4.42 -26.40 -0.64
N GLU A 122 -3.62 -26.98 -1.53
CA GLU A 122 -2.73 -26.22 -2.43
C GLU A 122 -3.49 -25.27 -3.36
N ASP A 123 -4.71 -25.66 -3.75
CA ASP A 123 -5.61 -24.85 -4.60
C ASP A 123 -6.34 -23.74 -3.82
N ASP A 124 -6.19 -23.69 -2.49
CA ASP A 124 -6.82 -22.67 -1.67
C ASP A 124 -6.12 -21.32 -1.84
N TYR A 125 -6.86 -20.22 -1.74
CA TYR A 125 -6.31 -18.86 -1.90
C TYR A 125 -6.28 -18.11 -0.58
N PHE A 126 -5.30 -17.21 -0.44
CA PHE A 126 -5.18 -16.39 0.76
C PHE A 126 -6.42 -15.50 0.93
N ASN A 127 -7.01 -15.61 2.11
CA ASN A 127 -8.10 -14.76 2.56
C ASN A 127 -7.91 -14.53 4.07
N LEU A 128 -8.00 -13.30 4.56
CA LEU A 128 -7.74 -12.96 5.96
C LEU A 128 -8.67 -13.72 6.92
N LYS A 129 -9.95 -13.84 6.58
CA LYS A 129 -10.92 -14.64 7.35
C LYS A 129 -10.53 -16.12 7.37
N ARG A 130 -10.06 -16.67 6.25
CA ARG A 130 -9.58 -18.06 6.18
C ARG A 130 -8.30 -18.24 6.98
N TYR A 131 -7.32 -17.37 6.79
CA TYR A 131 -6.08 -17.36 7.55
C TYR A 131 -6.36 -17.33 9.06
N LEU A 132 -7.22 -16.43 9.52
CA LEU A 132 -7.62 -16.37 10.93
C LEU A 132 -8.27 -17.67 11.38
N SER A 133 -9.18 -18.26 10.61
CA SER A 133 -9.78 -19.55 10.96
C SER A 133 -8.73 -20.66 11.09
N VAL A 134 -7.80 -20.78 10.13
CA VAL A 134 -6.74 -21.80 10.15
C VAL A 134 -5.79 -21.58 11.33
N LYS A 135 -5.44 -20.32 11.62
CA LYS A 135 -4.59 -19.98 12.77
C LYS A 135 -5.26 -20.31 14.10
N THR A 136 -6.56 -20.04 14.23
CA THR A 136 -7.32 -20.26 15.48
C THR A 136 -7.56 -21.76 15.77
N TYR A 137 -7.73 -22.58 14.72
CA TYR A 137 -7.92 -24.03 14.87
C TYR A 137 -6.61 -24.84 14.75
N GLY A 138 -5.55 -24.26 14.20
CA GLY A 138 -4.25 -24.92 13.97
C GLY A 138 -3.22 -24.69 15.08
N THR A 139 -3.50 -23.85 16.08
CA THR A 139 -2.56 -23.51 17.17
C THR A 139 -2.22 -24.65 18.12
N ASP A 140 -2.95 -25.77 18.09
CA ASP A 140 -2.55 -26.97 18.86
C ASP A 140 -1.40 -27.76 18.18
N PHE A 141 -1.00 -27.43 16.95
CA PHE A 141 -0.03 -28.23 16.18
C PHE A 141 1.06 -27.44 15.43
N ILE A 142 1.21 -26.14 15.67
CA ILE A 142 2.29 -25.35 15.06
C ILE A 142 3.38 -25.13 16.11
N PRO A 143 4.48 -25.91 16.12
CA PRO A 143 5.62 -25.58 16.97
C PRO A 143 6.16 -24.21 16.57
N PRO A 144 6.59 -23.39 17.54
CA PRO A 144 7.11 -22.04 17.28
C PRO A 144 8.26 -22.11 16.27
N LEU A 145 8.32 -21.12 15.38
CA LEU A 145 9.28 -21.01 14.27
C LEU A 145 10.77 -20.97 14.69
N SER A 146 11.08 -21.12 15.98
CA SER A 146 12.40 -20.96 16.58
C SER A 146 13.30 -22.19 16.53
N THR A 147 12.92 -23.30 15.88
CA THR A 147 13.75 -24.54 15.92
C THR A 147 14.04 -25.23 14.60
N VAL A 148 13.85 -24.61 13.44
CA VAL A 148 14.30 -25.25 12.18
C VAL A 148 15.14 -24.32 11.31
N ASN A 149 16.40 -24.11 11.75
CA ASN A 149 17.49 -23.73 10.86
C ASN A 149 17.75 -24.87 9.85
N ARG A 150 16.87 -25.04 8.86
CA ARG A 150 17.18 -25.85 7.69
C ARG A 150 18.29 -25.15 6.93
N SER A 151 19.41 -25.84 6.77
CA SER A 151 20.54 -25.31 6.00
C SER A 151 20.05 -24.90 4.60
N VAL A 152 20.67 -23.87 4.03
CA VAL A 152 20.40 -23.41 2.66
C VAL A 152 20.44 -24.59 1.67
N PHE A 153 21.28 -25.59 1.93
CA PHE A 153 21.41 -26.81 1.15
C PHE A 153 20.12 -27.66 1.11
N GLU A 154 19.38 -27.76 2.21
CA GLU A 154 18.11 -28.48 2.25
C GLU A 154 17.01 -27.73 1.50
N LYS A 155 17.01 -26.40 1.56
CA LYS A 155 16.07 -25.56 0.80
C LYS A 155 16.27 -25.74 -0.72
N ILE A 156 17.53 -25.73 -1.16
CA ILE A 156 17.92 -25.96 -2.56
C ILE A 156 17.52 -27.37 -3.01
N ARG A 157 17.81 -28.40 -2.20
CA ARG A 157 17.49 -29.80 -2.55
C ARG A 157 15.99 -30.02 -2.72
N LYS A 158 15.14 -29.39 -1.90
CA LYS A 158 13.68 -29.46 -2.05
C LYS A 158 13.21 -28.82 -3.36
N TYR A 159 13.76 -27.67 -3.73
CA TYR A 159 13.42 -26.97 -4.97
C TYR A 159 13.74 -27.80 -6.23
N PHE A 160 14.89 -28.48 -6.24
CA PHE A 160 15.30 -29.31 -7.39
C PHE A 160 14.67 -30.71 -7.42
N SER A 161 14.23 -31.25 -6.29
CA SER A 161 13.52 -32.54 -6.26
C SER A 161 12.08 -32.45 -6.77
N LEU A 162 11.43 -31.29 -6.61
CA LEU A 162 10.11 -31.02 -7.20
C LEU A 162 10.13 -30.95 -8.74
N ARG A 163 11.28 -30.70 -9.37
CA ARG A 163 11.41 -30.63 -10.84
C ARG A 163 11.68 -31.98 -11.54
N ARG A 164 11.77 -33.09 -10.80
CA ARG A 164 12.10 -34.42 -11.36
C ARG A 164 10.90 -35.35 -11.57
N ILE A 165 9.67 -34.86 -11.40
CA ILE A 165 8.46 -35.57 -11.79
C ILE A 165 7.84 -34.82 -12.97
N ASN A 166 8.35 -35.10 -14.17
CA ASN A 166 7.69 -35.00 -15.46
C ASN A 166 8.48 -35.87 -16.44
#